data_AF-A0A081BDQ5-F1
#
_entry.id   AF-A0A081BDQ5-F1
#
_cell.length_a   1.000
_cell.length_b   1.000
_cell.length_c   1.000
_cell.angle_alpha   90.00
_cell.angle_beta   90.00
_cell.angle_gamma   90.00
#
_symmetry.space_group_name_H-M   'P 1'
#
loop_
_entity.id
_entity.type
_entity.pdbx_description
1 polymer ?
#
loop_
_entity_poly.entity_id
_entity_poly.type
_entity_poly.pdbx_seq_one_letter_code
_entity_poly.pdbx_strand_id
1 'polypeptide(L)'
;MSIIDIGCGNGYAVSQFLPSEGDEYLGVDMHKESIQWAKDHYEHKNIRFECCQSEDLKPDRLYDVVVFSDVLEHVKEPAILLEKSRDLIRSDGLLLISIPNGHGPFELESAFAKTLVGRWVLAAVDFIAALLDKTVLKGVWTREIEKDPPNLPYNIDAGHIQFFRLSDISAMLDRNGFAVHSVQNLSFLSGPYSSYIFAPFKAMVRWNVKVASRLPFKFASAWVLLARKKADRDGMGC
;
A
#
# COMPACT_ATOMS: atom_id res chain seq x y z
N MET A 1 -13.38 -10.32 13.27
CA MET A 1 -13.10 -8.86 13.35
C MET A 1 -13.71 -8.18 12.16
N SER A 2 -13.98 -6.89 12.26
CA SER A 2 -14.47 -6.01 11.20
C SER A 2 -13.34 -5.15 10.67
N ILE A 3 -13.11 -5.21 9.36
CA ILE A 3 -11.99 -4.57 8.67
C ILE A 3 -12.54 -3.67 7.57
N ILE A 4 -12.02 -2.44 7.47
CA ILE A 4 -12.20 -1.58 6.29
C ILE A 4 -10.85 -1.28 5.66
N ASP A 5 -10.76 -1.47 4.34
CA ASP A 5 -9.61 -1.09 3.53
C ASP A 5 -10.00 0.08 2.62
N ILE A 6 -9.52 1.27 2.97
CA ILE A 6 -9.90 2.53 2.31
C ILE A 6 -8.87 2.84 1.23
N GLY A 7 -9.33 2.92 -0.03
CA GLY A 7 -8.45 2.97 -1.20
C GLY A 7 -7.99 1.58 -1.62
N CYS A 8 -8.88 0.58 -1.57
CA CYS A 8 -8.50 -0.83 -1.80
C CYS A 8 -8.11 -1.13 -3.26
N GLY A 9 -8.31 -0.19 -4.18
CA GLY A 9 -8.08 -0.37 -5.61
C GLY A 9 -8.82 -1.59 -6.14
N ASN A 10 -8.06 -2.51 -6.73
CA ASN A 10 -8.57 -3.76 -7.30
C ASN A 10 -8.69 -4.90 -6.26
N GLY A 11 -8.42 -4.62 -4.98
CA GLY A 11 -8.52 -5.57 -3.87
C GLY A 11 -7.34 -6.54 -3.73
N TYR A 12 -6.40 -6.59 -4.69
CA TYR A 12 -5.30 -7.56 -4.70
C TYR A 12 -4.41 -7.47 -3.45
N ALA A 13 -4.03 -6.27 -3.03
CA ALA A 13 -2.98 -6.07 -2.04
C ALA A 13 -3.34 -6.55 -0.62
N VAL A 14 -4.62 -6.48 -0.23
CA VAL A 14 -5.05 -6.70 1.16
C VAL A 14 -6.10 -7.82 1.27
N SER A 15 -7.12 -7.83 0.41
CA SER A 15 -8.32 -8.66 0.62
C SER A 15 -8.06 -10.17 0.68
N GLN A 16 -7.03 -10.66 -0.01
CA GLN A 16 -6.69 -12.08 -0.04
C GLN A 16 -5.73 -12.51 1.09
N PHE A 17 -5.17 -11.57 1.86
CA PHE A 17 -4.11 -11.85 2.84
C PHE A 17 -4.46 -11.49 4.28
N LEU A 18 -5.20 -10.39 4.48
CA LEU A 18 -5.47 -9.87 5.82
C LEU A 18 -6.67 -10.54 6.51
N PRO A 19 -7.85 -10.67 5.87
CA PRO A 19 -9.02 -11.28 6.50
C PRO A 19 -8.78 -12.78 6.77
N SER A 20 -9.09 -13.23 7.98
CA SER A 20 -9.10 -14.65 8.35
C SER A 20 -10.52 -15.22 8.37
N GLU A 21 -10.65 -16.53 8.58
CA GLU A 21 -11.97 -17.17 8.71
C GLU A 21 -12.78 -16.53 9.85
N GLY A 22 -13.97 -16.03 9.52
CA GLY A 22 -14.86 -15.34 10.46
C GLY A 22 -14.67 -13.82 10.57
N ASP A 23 -13.67 -13.24 9.90
CA ASP A 23 -13.57 -11.78 9.76
C ASP A 23 -14.55 -11.28 8.70
N GLU A 24 -15.00 -10.02 8.86
CA GLU A 24 -15.76 -9.26 7.87
C GLU A 24 -14.85 -8.16 7.30
N TYR A 25 -14.72 -8.13 5.98
CA TYR A 25 -13.90 -7.17 5.26
C TYR A 25 -14.75 -6.34 4.30
N LEU A 26 -14.52 -5.04 4.30
CA LEU A 26 -15.05 -4.11 3.32
C LEU A 26 -13.89 -3.36 2.66
N GLY A 27 -13.67 -3.60 1.37
CA GLY A 27 -12.81 -2.76 0.54
C GLY A 27 -13.60 -1.62 -0.07
N VAL A 28 -13.09 -0.40 -0.01
CA VAL A 28 -13.70 0.76 -0.64
C VAL A 28 -12.71 1.50 -1.52
N ASP A 29 -13.16 1.93 -2.70
CA ASP A 29 -12.36 2.71 -3.64
C ASP A 29 -13.28 3.56 -4.53
N MET A 30 -12.77 4.68 -5.05
CA MET A 30 -13.52 5.55 -5.95
C MET A 30 -13.51 5.06 -7.41
N HIS A 31 -12.58 4.19 -7.79
CA HIS A 31 -12.41 3.70 -9.16
C HIS A 31 -13.34 2.51 -9.43
N LYS A 32 -14.45 2.79 -10.12
CA LYS A 32 -15.53 1.84 -10.37
C LYS A 32 -15.06 0.53 -11.04
N GLU A 33 -14.19 0.64 -12.03
CA GLU A 33 -13.67 -0.51 -12.77
C GLU A 33 -12.77 -1.39 -11.89
N SER A 34 -12.00 -0.79 -10.99
CA SER A 34 -11.18 -1.54 -10.02
C SER A 34 -12.04 -2.27 -9.01
N ILE A 35 -13.10 -1.61 -8.52
CA ILE A 35 -14.07 -2.26 -7.62
C ILE A 35 -14.80 -3.39 -8.33
N GLN A 36 -15.23 -3.21 -9.58
CA GLN A 36 -15.89 -4.29 -10.31
C GLN A 36 -14.97 -5.51 -10.46
N TRP A 37 -13.70 -5.29 -10.78
CA TRP A 37 -12.72 -6.38 -10.83
C TRP A 37 -12.51 -7.04 -9.47
N ALA A 38 -12.40 -6.26 -8.40
CA ALA A 38 -12.27 -6.77 -7.03
C ALA A 38 -13.46 -7.67 -6.65
N LYS A 39 -14.68 -7.27 -7.03
CA LYS A 39 -15.89 -8.07 -6.85
C LYS A 39 -15.82 -9.40 -7.59
N ASP A 40 -15.45 -9.35 -8.86
CA ASP A 40 -15.43 -10.54 -9.71
C ASP A 40 -14.38 -11.58 -9.25
N HIS A 41 -13.34 -11.14 -8.53
CA HIS A 41 -12.19 -12.00 -8.17
C HIS A 41 -12.10 -12.37 -6.69
N TYR A 42 -12.55 -11.51 -5.77
CA TYR A 42 -12.36 -11.71 -4.33
C TYR A 42 -13.64 -11.61 -3.50
N GLU A 43 -14.75 -11.09 -4.04
CA GLU A 43 -15.98 -10.98 -3.26
C GLU A 43 -16.54 -12.37 -2.93
N HIS A 44 -16.81 -12.57 -1.65
CA HIS A 44 -17.47 -13.76 -1.14
C HIS A 44 -18.18 -13.42 0.16
N LYS A 45 -18.73 -14.43 0.86
CA LYS A 45 -19.62 -14.25 2.01
C LYS A 45 -19.21 -13.14 3.01
N ASN A 46 -17.91 -13.01 3.30
CA ASN A 46 -17.40 -12.08 4.30
C ASN A 46 -16.45 -11.00 3.74
N ILE A 47 -16.18 -10.98 2.44
CA ILE A 47 -15.35 -9.97 1.78
C ILE A 47 -16.25 -9.25 0.80
N ARG A 48 -16.43 -7.94 0.98
CA ARG A 48 -17.27 -7.10 0.12
C ARG A 48 -16.49 -5.92 -0.41
N PHE A 49 -16.94 -5.40 -1.55
CA PHE A 49 -16.37 -4.18 -2.12
C PHE A 49 -17.44 -3.14 -2.43
N GLU A 50 -17.13 -1.87 -2.19
CA GLU A 50 -18.02 -0.76 -2.48
C GLU A 50 -17.29 0.36 -3.24
N CYS A 51 -17.94 0.85 -4.29
CA CYS A 51 -17.45 2.01 -5.03
C CYS A 51 -17.95 3.26 -4.33
N CYS A 52 -17.09 3.93 -3.56
CA CYS A 52 -17.42 5.16 -2.87
C CYS A 52 -16.18 6.05 -2.73
N GLN A 53 -16.41 7.36 -2.61
CA GLN A 53 -15.33 8.25 -2.21
C GLN A 53 -15.09 8.09 -0.72
N SER A 54 -13.82 8.20 -0.31
CA SER A 54 -13.44 8.15 1.11
C SER A 54 -14.19 9.19 1.95
N GLU A 55 -14.60 10.28 1.30
CA GLU A 55 -15.31 11.39 1.87
C GLU A 55 -16.76 11.08 2.22
N ASP A 56 -17.36 10.11 1.52
CA ASP A 56 -18.76 9.68 1.69
C ASP A 56 -18.91 8.59 2.75
N LEU A 57 -17.80 8.09 3.31
CA LEU A 57 -17.82 7.10 4.38
C LEU A 57 -18.47 7.68 5.63
N LYS A 58 -19.55 7.04 6.08
CA LYS A 58 -20.29 7.42 7.28
C LYS A 58 -19.85 6.58 8.48
N PRO A 59 -19.77 7.15 9.69
CA PRO A 59 -19.47 6.42 10.91
C PRO A 59 -20.69 5.65 11.44
N ASP A 60 -21.42 4.97 10.55
CA ASP A 60 -22.61 4.18 10.89
C ASP A 60 -22.22 2.87 11.63
N ARG A 61 -20.96 2.44 11.47
CA ARG A 61 -20.36 1.31 12.17
C ARG A 61 -18.90 1.59 12.49
N LEU A 62 -18.41 1.00 13.58
CA LEU A 62 -17.00 1.07 13.98
C LEU A 62 -16.27 -0.21 13.60
N TYR A 63 -15.02 -0.07 13.17
CA TYR A 63 -14.16 -1.15 12.69
C TYR A 63 -13.06 -1.49 13.70
N ASP A 64 -12.76 -2.79 13.82
CA ASP A 64 -11.62 -3.28 14.59
C ASP A 64 -10.29 -2.91 13.92
N VAL A 65 -10.27 -2.88 12.57
CA VAL A 65 -9.10 -2.50 11.78
C VAL A 65 -9.51 -1.56 10.64
N VAL A 66 -8.80 -0.44 10.52
CA VAL A 66 -8.83 0.46 9.35
C VAL A 66 -7.50 0.33 8.63
N VAL A 67 -7.52 0.13 7.31
CA VAL A 67 -6.34 -0.06 6.47
C VAL A 67 -6.21 1.07 5.45
N PHE A 68 -4.98 1.57 5.31
CA PHE A 68 -4.52 2.39 4.19
C PHE A 68 -3.31 1.71 3.55
N SER A 69 -3.52 0.97 2.46
CA SER A 69 -2.44 0.30 1.75
C SER A 69 -1.97 1.15 0.57
N ASP A 70 -0.92 1.95 0.75
CA ASP A 70 -0.35 2.83 -0.29
C ASP A 70 -1.39 3.83 -0.82
N VAL A 71 -2.00 4.59 0.09
CA VAL A 71 -3.11 5.51 -0.21
C VAL A 71 -2.79 6.96 0.13
N LEU A 72 -2.20 7.20 1.32
CA LEU A 72 -2.02 8.55 1.85
C LEU A 72 -1.09 9.43 0.99
N GLU A 73 -0.20 8.82 0.21
CA GLU A 73 0.70 9.46 -0.74
C GLU A 73 0.02 9.96 -2.01
N HIS A 74 -1.18 9.46 -2.31
CA HIS A 74 -2.00 9.86 -3.46
C HIS A 74 -3.08 10.88 -3.09
N VAL A 75 -3.31 11.13 -1.79
CA VAL A 75 -4.38 12.00 -1.29
C VAL A 75 -3.86 13.42 -1.06
N LYS A 76 -4.62 14.43 -1.49
CA LYS A 76 -4.27 15.86 -1.32
C LYS A 76 -4.27 16.28 0.14
N GLU A 77 -5.26 15.84 0.90
CA GLU A 77 -5.48 16.21 2.30
C GLU A 77 -5.53 14.96 3.20
N PRO A 78 -4.40 14.24 3.39
CA PRO A 78 -4.37 12.99 4.15
C PRO A 78 -4.79 13.16 5.61
N ALA A 79 -4.63 14.36 6.18
CA ALA A 79 -5.09 14.67 7.53
C ALA A 79 -6.62 14.53 7.68
N ILE A 80 -7.41 15.03 6.72
CA ILE A 80 -8.88 14.92 6.73
C ILE A 80 -9.31 13.46 6.69
N LEU A 81 -8.62 12.65 5.89
CA LEU A 81 -8.88 11.21 5.79
C LEU A 81 -8.56 10.48 7.10
N LEU A 82 -7.46 10.87 7.78
CA LEU A 82 -7.13 10.36 9.11
C LEU A 82 -8.17 10.79 10.17
N GLU A 83 -8.65 12.03 10.15
CA GLU A 83 -9.71 12.50 11.04
C GLU A 83 -10.98 11.66 10.87
N LYS A 84 -11.44 11.44 9.64
CA LYS A 84 -12.59 10.56 9.36
C LYS A 84 -12.35 9.12 9.84
N SER A 85 -11.13 8.61 9.67
CA SER A 85 -10.77 7.27 10.14
C SER A 85 -10.84 7.15 11.65
N ARG A 86 -10.61 8.23 12.40
CA ARG A 86 -10.75 8.25 13.85
C ARG A 86 -12.21 8.08 14.30
N ASP A 87 -13.17 8.45 13.47
CA ASP A 87 -14.61 8.24 13.70
C ASP A 87 -15.11 6.88 13.23
N LEU A 88 -14.36 6.22 12.33
CA LEU A 88 -14.65 4.86 11.84
C LEU A 88 -14.02 3.76 12.70
N ILE A 89 -12.96 4.06 13.45
CA ILE A 89 -12.23 3.07 14.22
C ILE A 89 -12.75 2.93 15.65
N ARG A 90 -12.81 1.71 16.15
CA ARG A 90 -13.07 1.43 17.57
C ARG A 90 -11.99 2.06 18.45
N SER A 91 -12.31 2.33 19.72
CA SER A 91 -11.35 2.90 20.69
C SER A 91 -10.13 2.01 20.91
N ASP A 92 -10.31 0.69 20.83
CA ASP A 92 -9.26 -0.34 20.91
C ASP A 92 -8.81 -0.88 19.54
N GLY A 93 -9.30 -0.28 18.45
CA GLY A 93 -8.99 -0.68 17.09
C GLY A 93 -7.56 -0.36 16.65
N LEU A 94 -7.18 -0.90 15.49
CA LEU A 94 -5.89 -0.69 14.84
C LEU A 94 -6.02 0.07 13.52
N LEU A 95 -5.16 1.06 13.32
CA LEU A 95 -4.93 1.70 12.04
C LEU A 95 -3.66 1.10 11.43
N LEU A 96 -3.81 0.38 10.32
CA LEU A 96 -2.74 -0.24 9.56
C LEU A 96 -2.44 0.62 8.32
N ILE A 97 -1.20 1.07 8.17
CA ILE A 97 -0.79 1.93 7.05
C ILE A 97 0.43 1.32 6.39
N SER A 98 0.39 1.03 5.09
CA SER A 98 1.60 0.96 4.28
C SER A 98 1.84 2.29 3.58
N ILE A 99 3.09 2.72 3.52
CA ILE A 99 3.44 3.98 2.87
C ILE A 99 4.86 3.92 2.31
N PRO A 100 5.10 4.43 1.09
CA PRO A 100 6.43 4.52 0.53
C PRO A 100 7.29 5.50 1.32
N ASN A 101 8.58 5.20 1.38
CA ASN A 101 9.59 6.15 1.80
C ASN A 101 9.80 7.15 0.66
N GLY A 102 9.22 8.33 0.79
CA GLY A 102 9.30 9.41 -0.21
C GLY A 102 10.72 9.96 -0.43
N HIS A 103 11.73 9.43 0.26
CA HIS A 103 13.14 9.75 0.08
C HIS A 103 14.03 8.49 0.08
N GLY A 104 13.43 7.33 -0.16
CA GLY A 104 14.08 6.02 -0.11
C GLY A 104 14.62 5.55 -1.46
N PRO A 105 15.08 4.29 -1.53
CA PRO A 105 15.60 3.71 -2.76
C PRO A 105 14.59 3.71 -3.92
N PHE A 106 13.29 3.52 -3.64
CA PHE A 106 12.23 3.63 -4.63
C PHE A 106 12.29 4.95 -5.40
N GLU A 107 12.32 6.07 -4.69
CA GLU A 107 12.31 7.40 -5.32
C GLU A 107 13.62 7.70 -6.07
N LEU A 108 14.74 7.17 -5.57
CA LEU A 108 16.02 7.28 -6.28
C LEU A 108 16.00 6.50 -7.61
N GLU A 109 15.52 5.27 -7.61
CA GLU A 109 15.35 4.47 -8.82
C GLU A 109 14.36 5.12 -9.79
N SER A 110 13.22 5.62 -9.28
CA SER A 110 12.19 6.31 -10.08
C SER A 110 12.72 7.63 -10.67
N ALA A 111 13.49 8.41 -9.92
CA ALA A 111 14.12 9.62 -10.43
C ALA A 111 15.15 9.31 -11.51
N PHE A 112 15.98 8.26 -11.31
CA PHE A 112 16.94 7.82 -12.31
C PHE A 112 16.24 7.34 -13.59
N ALA A 113 15.17 6.54 -13.46
CA ALA A 113 14.39 6.02 -14.59
C ALA A 113 13.78 7.12 -15.47
N LYS A 114 13.52 8.31 -14.91
CA LYS A 114 13.01 9.47 -15.67
C LYS A 114 14.09 10.18 -16.50
N THR A 115 15.38 9.95 -16.23
CA THR A 115 16.48 10.52 -17.02
C THR A 115 16.62 9.83 -18.38
N LEU A 116 17.24 10.50 -19.36
CA LEU A 116 17.49 9.89 -20.68
C LEU A 116 18.28 8.58 -20.55
N VAL A 117 19.34 8.60 -19.74
CA VAL A 117 20.19 7.41 -19.49
C VAL A 117 19.39 6.31 -18.81
N GLY A 118 18.60 6.65 -17.77
CA GLY A 118 17.76 5.67 -17.08
C GLY A 118 16.75 5.00 -18.01
N ARG A 119 16.12 5.75 -18.92
CA ARG A 119 15.20 5.19 -19.93
C ARG A 119 15.91 4.20 -20.86
N TRP A 120 17.13 4.51 -21.29
CA TRP A 120 17.95 3.57 -22.08
C TRP A 120 18.32 2.32 -21.30
N VAL A 121 18.70 2.47 -20.02
CA VAL A 121 18.99 1.33 -19.14
C VAL A 121 17.74 0.46 -18.96
N LEU A 122 16.57 1.05 -18.75
CA LEU A 122 15.32 0.32 -18.56
C LEU A 122 14.97 -0.47 -19.83
N ALA A 123 15.04 0.17 -21.00
CA ALA A 123 14.82 -0.50 -22.28
C ALA A 123 15.81 -1.65 -22.54
N ALA A 124 17.07 -1.51 -22.12
CA ALA A 124 18.06 -2.58 -22.22
C ALA A 124 17.74 -3.74 -21.26
N VAL A 125 17.31 -3.45 -20.03
CA VAL A 125 16.86 -4.46 -19.06
C VAL A 125 15.65 -5.22 -19.61
N ASP A 126 14.65 -4.51 -20.14
CA ASP A 126 13.45 -5.10 -20.75
C ASP A 126 13.82 -6.01 -21.94
N PHE A 127 14.73 -5.57 -22.80
CA PHE A 127 15.18 -6.36 -23.94
C PHE A 127 15.87 -7.67 -23.49
N ILE A 128 16.76 -7.58 -22.51
CA ILE A 128 17.46 -8.75 -21.96
C ILE A 128 16.46 -9.69 -21.28
N ALA A 129 15.55 -9.15 -20.47
CA ALA A 129 14.51 -9.94 -19.81
C ALA A 129 13.62 -10.64 -20.83
N ALA A 130 13.14 -9.96 -21.88
CA ALA A 130 12.36 -10.56 -22.94
C ALA A 130 13.12 -11.68 -23.69
N LEU A 131 14.42 -11.48 -23.95
CA LEU A 131 15.26 -12.51 -24.56
C LEU A 131 15.39 -13.74 -23.65
N LEU A 132 15.67 -13.54 -22.36
CA LEU A 132 15.75 -14.62 -21.38
C LEU A 132 14.40 -15.32 -21.21
N ASP A 133 13.32 -14.56 -21.16
CA ASP A 133 11.95 -15.05 -21.01
C ASP A 133 11.54 -15.93 -22.19
N LYS A 134 12.02 -15.64 -23.40
CA LYS A 134 11.78 -16.46 -24.60
C LYS A 134 12.67 -17.70 -24.67
N THR A 135 13.87 -17.65 -24.08
CA THR A 135 14.92 -18.66 -24.30
C THR A 135 15.13 -19.57 -23.09
N VAL A 136 15.76 -19.04 -22.05
CA VAL A 136 16.27 -19.78 -20.89
C VAL A 136 15.23 -19.89 -19.78
N LEU A 137 14.50 -18.81 -19.52
CA LEU A 137 13.60 -18.68 -18.37
C LEU A 137 12.11 -18.86 -18.74
N LYS A 138 11.79 -19.01 -20.03
CA LYS A 138 10.51 -19.53 -20.55
C LYS A 138 9.25 -19.04 -19.82
N GLY A 139 8.91 -17.77 -20.04
CA GLY A 139 7.66 -17.17 -19.58
C GLY A 139 7.59 -16.89 -18.09
N VAL A 140 8.74 -16.74 -17.42
CA VAL A 140 8.86 -16.34 -16.01
C VAL A 140 8.40 -14.89 -15.82
N TRP A 141 8.82 -13.95 -16.68
CA TRP A 141 8.30 -12.57 -16.65
C TRP A 141 6.89 -12.48 -17.21
N THR A 142 6.58 -13.20 -18.29
CA THR A 142 5.22 -13.20 -18.87
C THR A 142 4.18 -13.58 -17.81
N ARG A 143 4.41 -14.67 -17.05
CA ARG A 143 3.52 -15.10 -15.97
C ARG A 143 3.47 -14.14 -14.78
N GLU A 144 4.49 -13.34 -14.57
CA GLU A 144 4.48 -12.33 -13.50
C GLU A 144 3.59 -11.14 -13.89
N ILE A 145 3.75 -10.65 -15.12
CA ILE A 145 2.96 -9.54 -15.67
C ILE A 145 1.48 -9.91 -15.79
N GLU A 146 1.16 -11.15 -16.15
CA GLU A 146 -0.23 -11.65 -16.26
C GLU A 146 -0.98 -11.71 -14.92
N LYS A 147 -0.31 -11.52 -13.77
CA LYS A 147 -0.99 -11.42 -12.47
C LYS A 147 -1.69 -10.09 -12.27
N ASP A 148 -1.20 -9.03 -12.91
CA ASP A 148 -1.78 -7.71 -12.77
C ASP A 148 -3.03 -7.61 -13.65
N PRO A 149 -4.12 -7.00 -13.15
CA PRO A 149 -5.32 -6.86 -13.94
C PRO A 149 -5.06 -5.99 -15.18
N PRO A 150 -5.47 -6.44 -16.38
CA PRO A 150 -5.19 -5.72 -17.60
C PRO A 150 -5.96 -4.40 -17.65
N ASN A 151 -5.25 -3.31 -17.96
CA ASN A 151 -5.81 -1.97 -18.17
C ASN A 151 -6.47 -1.32 -16.94
N LEU A 152 -6.16 -1.77 -15.73
CA LEU A 152 -6.52 -1.05 -14.51
C LEU A 152 -5.30 -0.30 -13.97
N PRO A 153 -5.46 0.93 -13.47
CA PRO A 153 -4.37 1.63 -12.81
C PRO A 153 -3.94 0.83 -11.58
N TYR A 154 -2.63 0.58 -11.45
CA TYR A 154 -2.02 -0.02 -10.27
C TYR A 154 -1.02 0.97 -9.66
N ASN A 155 -0.84 0.95 -8.33
CA ASN A 155 -0.14 1.95 -7.48
C ASN A 155 0.91 2.86 -8.17
N ILE A 156 1.83 2.30 -8.97
CA ILE A 156 2.88 3.06 -9.68
C ILE A 156 2.32 4.06 -10.71
N ASP A 157 1.20 3.73 -11.38
CA ASP A 157 0.59 4.54 -12.43
C ASP A 157 -0.23 5.72 -11.88
N ALA A 158 -0.65 5.66 -10.61
CA ALA A 158 -1.45 6.71 -9.97
C ALA A 158 -0.61 7.93 -9.55
N GLY A 159 0.72 7.78 -9.44
CA GLY A 159 1.68 8.84 -9.14
C GLY A 159 1.62 9.38 -7.70
N HIS A 160 2.77 9.48 -7.03
CA HIS A 160 2.85 10.06 -5.67
C HIS A 160 2.76 11.60 -5.73
N ILE A 161 1.86 12.18 -4.95
CA ILE A 161 1.76 13.64 -4.76
C ILE A 161 2.22 14.09 -3.38
N GLN A 162 2.34 13.17 -2.41
CA GLN A 162 2.99 13.38 -1.12
C GLN A 162 4.23 12.49 -0.99
N PHE A 163 5.29 13.01 -0.36
CA PHE A 163 6.56 12.30 -0.18
C PHE A 163 6.95 12.30 1.30
N PHE A 164 6.48 11.29 2.05
CA PHE A 164 6.67 11.24 3.49
C PHE A 164 8.07 10.78 3.88
N ARG A 165 8.66 11.44 4.87
CA ARG A 165 9.61 10.80 5.79
C ARG A 165 8.85 10.10 6.90
N LEU A 166 9.48 9.11 7.54
CA LEU A 166 8.87 8.42 8.68
C LEU A 166 8.48 9.38 9.82
N SER A 167 9.26 10.44 10.04
CA SER A 167 8.93 11.50 11.00
C SER A 167 7.66 12.27 10.63
N ASP A 168 7.45 12.50 9.33
CA ASP A 168 6.35 13.33 8.83
C ASP A 168 5.02 12.60 9.00
N ILE A 169 4.97 11.33 8.59
CA ILE A 169 3.79 10.47 8.77
C ILE A 169 3.51 10.22 10.26
N SER A 170 4.55 9.97 11.07
CA SER A 170 4.37 9.77 12.52
C SER A 170 3.81 11.01 13.22
N ALA A 171 4.33 12.19 12.89
CA ALA A 171 3.83 13.45 13.44
C ALA A 171 2.42 13.78 12.94
N MET A 172 2.09 13.43 11.70
CA MET A 172 0.74 13.59 11.16
C MET A 172 -0.26 12.68 11.88
N LEU A 173 0.08 11.41 12.10
CA LEU A 173 -0.74 10.50 12.91
C LEU A 173 -0.94 11.04 14.32
N ASP A 174 0.12 11.53 14.96
CA ASP A 174 0.08 12.11 16.29
C ASP A 174 -0.92 13.27 16.40
N ARG A 175 -0.86 14.21 15.45
CA ARG A 175 -1.77 15.37 15.38
C ARG A 175 -3.23 14.97 15.10
N ASN A 176 -3.44 13.89 14.37
CA ASN A 176 -4.78 13.38 14.03
C ASN A 176 -5.32 12.37 15.06
N GLY A 177 -4.75 12.37 16.28
CA GLY A 177 -5.28 11.58 17.39
C GLY A 177 -4.89 10.09 17.35
N PHE A 178 -3.83 9.72 16.63
CA PHE A 178 -3.29 8.37 16.61
C PHE A 178 -1.90 8.30 17.25
N ALA A 179 -1.63 7.24 18.00
CA ALA A 179 -0.30 6.93 18.52
C ALA A 179 0.28 5.77 17.72
N VAL A 180 1.46 5.95 17.13
CA VAL A 180 2.18 4.89 16.43
C VAL A 180 2.66 3.87 17.46
N HIS A 181 2.18 2.64 17.35
CA HIS A 181 2.52 1.52 18.22
C HIS A 181 3.74 0.75 17.71
N SER A 182 3.83 0.54 16.39
CA SER A 182 4.99 -0.12 15.78
C SER A 182 5.23 0.32 14.35
N VAL A 183 6.48 0.26 13.91
CA VAL A 183 6.90 0.51 12.52
C VAL A 183 7.76 -0.65 12.06
N GLN A 184 7.52 -1.13 10.84
CA GLN A 184 8.29 -2.20 10.21
C GLN A 184 8.69 -1.78 8.79
N ASN A 185 9.88 -2.18 8.35
CA ASN A 185 10.28 -2.04 6.95
C ASN A 185 9.58 -3.10 6.10
N LEU A 186 8.98 -2.70 4.98
CA LEU A 186 8.37 -3.62 4.02
C LEU A 186 9.39 -4.20 3.04
N SER A 187 10.16 -3.31 2.41
CA SER A 187 11.05 -3.65 1.31
C SER A 187 12.32 -2.81 1.37
N PHE A 188 13.42 -3.37 0.84
CA PHE A 188 14.66 -2.62 0.72
C PHE A 188 14.69 -1.89 -0.63
N LEU A 189 14.53 -2.62 -1.73
CA LEU A 189 14.40 -2.07 -3.09
C LEU A 189 13.01 -2.40 -3.65
N SER A 190 12.39 -1.45 -4.34
CA SER A 190 11.09 -1.64 -4.98
C SER A 190 10.85 -0.68 -6.15
N GLY A 191 11.90 -0.05 -6.65
CA GLY A 191 11.83 0.86 -7.79
C GLY A 191 11.55 0.14 -9.11
N PRO A 192 11.44 0.90 -10.22
CA PRO A 192 11.11 0.35 -11.54
C PRO A 192 12.07 -0.74 -12.02
N TYR A 193 13.35 -0.69 -11.65
CA TYR A 193 14.30 -1.72 -12.04
C TYR A 193 14.26 -2.91 -11.10
N SER A 194 14.38 -2.66 -9.79
CA SER A 194 14.44 -3.73 -8.80
C SER A 194 13.16 -4.54 -8.75
N SER A 195 11.98 -3.91 -8.82
CA SER A 195 10.70 -4.63 -8.87
C SER A 195 10.61 -5.50 -10.11
N TYR A 196 10.98 -4.99 -11.30
CA TYR A 196 10.94 -5.74 -12.54
C TYR A 196 11.88 -6.97 -12.53
N ILE A 197 13.08 -6.81 -11.97
CA ILE A 197 14.05 -7.91 -11.89
C ILE A 197 13.65 -8.91 -10.80
N PHE A 198 13.12 -8.46 -9.67
CA PHE A 198 12.93 -9.31 -8.49
C PHE A 198 11.60 -10.06 -8.53
N ALA A 199 10.54 -9.45 -9.07
CA ALA A 199 9.18 -9.99 -9.01
C ALA A 199 9.07 -11.46 -9.44
N PRO A 200 9.72 -11.91 -10.54
CA PRO A 200 9.59 -13.30 -10.96
C PRO A 200 10.35 -14.31 -10.08
N PHE A 201 11.28 -13.85 -9.23
CA PHE A 201 12.15 -14.70 -8.42
C PHE A 201 11.82 -14.59 -6.93
N LYS A 202 10.99 -15.52 -6.43
CA LYS A 202 10.60 -15.60 -5.00
C LYS A 202 11.80 -15.55 -4.04
N ALA A 203 12.95 -16.11 -4.40
CA ALA A 203 14.16 -16.07 -3.57
C ALA A 203 14.69 -14.64 -3.41
N MET A 204 14.68 -13.84 -4.47
CA MET A 204 15.11 -12.43 -4.45
C MET A 204 14.10 -11.58 -3.67
N VAL A 205 12.79 -11.81 -3.87
CA VAL A 205 11.75 -11.13 -3.08
C VAL A 205 11.94 -11.40 -1.59
N ARG A 206 12.14 -12.67 -1.18
CA ARG A 206 12.40 -13.01 0.23
C ARG A 206 13.68 -12.40 0.75
N TRP A 207 14.75 -12.38 -0.05
CA TRP A 207 16.00 -11.73 0.32
C TRP A 207 15.80 -10.22 0.53
N ASN A 208 15.07 -9.55 -0.37
CA ASN A 208 14.77 -8.12 -0.30
C ASN A 208 14.05 -7.76 1.00
N VAL A 209 13.01 -8.52 1.37
CA VAL A 209 12.28 -8.36 2.64
C VAL A 209 13.18 -8.66 3.85
N LYS A 210 14.01 -9.72 3.77
CA LYS A 210 14.93 -10.11 4.86
C LYS A 210 16.02 -9.06 5.12
N VAL A 211 16.48 -8.39 4.08
CA VAL A 211 17.43 -7.27 4.19
C VAL A 211 16.70 -6.06 4.79
N ALA A 212 15.51 -5.72 4.27
CA ALA A 212 14.69 -4.63 4.78
C ALA A 212 14.48 -4.71 6.29
N SER A 213 14.17 -5.90 6.83
CA SER A 213 13.91 -6.09 8.27
C SER A 213 15.12 -5.86 9.18
N ARG A 214 16.34 -5.76 8.63
CA ARG A 214 17.58 -5.47 9.38
C ARG A 214 18.13 -4.07 9.14
N LEU A 215 17.60 -3.36 8.13
CA LEU A 215 18.08 -2.04 7.78
C LEU A 215 17.50 -0.96 8.71
N PRO A 216 18.25 0.11 8.98
CA PRO A 216 17.67 1.34 9.52
C PRO A 216 16.51 1.83 8.64
N PHE A 217 15.43 2.34 9.25
CA PHE A 217 14.19 2.72 8.56
C PHE A 217 14.41 3.62 7.33
N LYS A 218 15.36 4.56 7.40
CA LYS A 218 15.68 5.49 6.30
C LYS A 218 16.14 4.83 5.00
N PHE A 219 16.61 3.57 5.05
CA PHE A 219 17.10 2.83 3.89
C PHE A 219 16.07 1.88 3.30
N ALA A 220 14.89 1.73 3.92
CA ALA A 220 13.81 0.96 3.34
C ALA A 220 13.08 1.78 2.27
N SER A 221 12.52 1.11 1.27
CA SER A 221 11.69 1.75 0.25
C SER A 221 10.26 2.03 0.72
N ALA A 222 9.76 1.29 1.72
CA ALA A 222 8.43 1.47 2.27
C ALA A 222 8.35 0.96 3.71
N TRP A 223 7.35 1.42 4.44
CA TRP A 223 7.08 1.03 5.82
C TRP A 223 5.66 0.55 5.99
N VAL A 224 5.44 -0.33 6.98
CA VAL A 224 4.14 -0.54 7.62
C VAL A 224 4.16 0.10 8.98
N LEU A 225 3.14 0.91 9.26
CA LEU A 225 2.88 1.50 10.56
C LEU A 225 1.60 0.87 11.14
N LEU A 226 1.67 0.46 12.39
CA LEU A 226 0.49 0.17 13.21
C LEU A 226 0.31 1.31 14.19
N ALA A 227 -0.86 1.93 14.17
CA ALA A 227 -1.23 2.99 15.09
C ALA A 227 -2.55 2.66 15.80
N ARG A 228 -2.77 3.30 16.96
CA ARG A 228 -4.01 3.18 17.74
C ARG A 228 -4.59 4.55 18.01
N LYS A 229 -5.91 4.64 18.13
CA LYS A 229 -6.57 5.87 18.58
C LYS A 229 -6.03 6.24 19.96
N LYS A 230 -5.63 7.50 20.13
CA LYS A 230 -5.30 8.05 21.45
C LYS A 230 -6.59 8.11 22.26
N ALA A 231 -6.50 7.82 23.55
CA ALA A 231 -7.61 8.08 24.46
C ALA A 231 -8.04 9.54 24.30
N ASP A 232 -9.35 9.76 24.19
CA ASP A 232 -9.87 11.11 24.26
C ASP A 232 -9.41 11.69 25.59
N ARG A 233 -8.84 12.90 25.55
CA ARG A 233 -8.49 13.60 26.78
C ARG A 233 -9.82 13.98 27.44
N ASP A 234 -10.36 13.10 28.28
CA ASP A 234 -11.48 13.42 29.14
C ASP A 234 -11.14 14.70 29.91
N GLY A 235 -12.10 15.64 29.92
CA GLY A 235 -11.91 17.01 30.37
C GLY A 235 -11.22 17.14 31.72
N MET A 236 -9.95 17.54 31.70
CA MET A 236 -9.34 18.27 32.81
C MET A 236 -9.48 19.76 32.50
N GLY A 237 -10.59 20.31 32.97
CA GLY A 237 -10.93 21.72 32.87
C GLY A 237 -12.35 22.00 33.36
N CYS A 238 -12.66 21.59 34.60
CA CYS A 238 -13.59 22.34 35.43
C CYS A 238 -12.85 23.54 36.04
#